data_AF-U2AW46-F1
#
_entry.id   AF-U2AW46-F1
#
_cell.length_a   1.000
_cell.length_b   1.000
_cell.length_c   1.000
_cell.angle_alpha   90.00
_cell.angle_beta   90.00
_cell.angle_gamma   90.00
#
_symmetry.space_group_name_H-M   'P 1'
#
loop_
_entity.id
_entity.type
_entity.pdbx_description
1 polymer ?
#
loop_
_entity_poly.entity_id
_entity_poly.type
_entity_poly.pdbx_seq_one_letter_code
_entity_poly.pdbx_strand_id
1 'polypeptide(L)'
;MYFFVITLVDKKYDHELVTENYYAQELDFQKNIDAEKATLEAHMQVDLSYREGAKEGIRLDFPTVVTGKEVIGVIFCYRPSDSKLDFTLPITTLDGCSLVIPDNLLKAGRWNIRVEYAFEGKNYLSLSDKVNY
;
A
#
# COMPACT_ATOMS: atom_id res chain seq x y z
N MET A 1 15.32 -22.25 5.59
CA MET A 1 14.57 -21.61 6.70
C MET A 1 14.70 -20.12 6.51
N TYR A 2 13.68 -19.45 5.98
CA TYR A 2 13.74 -18.03 5.65
C TYR A 2 12.98 -17.25 6.70
N PHE A 3 13.67 -16.34 7.39
CA PHE A 3 13.11 -15.41 8.36
C PHE A 3 12.78 -14.11 7.64
N PHE A 4 11.52 -13.67 7.74
CA PHE A 4 11.12 -12.32 7.39
C PHE A 4 11.19 -11.47 8.66
N VAL A 5 12.03 -10.43 8.65
CA VAL A 5 12.05 -9.42 9.71
C VAL A 5 11.28 -8.22 9.18
N ILE A 6 10.06 -8.01 9.66
CA ILE A 6 9.30 -6.79 9.41
C ILE A 6 9.84 -5.74 10.40
N THR A 7 10.74 -4.86 9.95
CA THR A 7 11.21 -3.74 10.77
C THR A 7 10.15 -2.64 10.77
N LEU A 8 9.35 -2.61 11.83
CA LEU A 8 8.55 -1.43 12.20
C LEU A 8 9.54 -0.33 12.60
N VAL A 9 9.81 0.62 11.69
CA VAL A 9 10.64 1.80 11.98
C VAL A 9 9.86 2.70 12.94
N ASP A 10 10.20 2.59 14.22
CA ASP A 10 9.92 3.61 15.22
C ASP A 10 10.61 4.91 14.78
N LYS A 11 9.85 5.99 14.67
CA LYS A 11 10.33 7.33 14.27
C LYS A 11 11.25 7.91 15.33
N LYS A 12 12.50 7.45 15.40
CA LYS A 12 13.50 8.04 16.30
C LYS A 12 14.95 7.99 15.85
N TYR A 13 15.20 7.77 14.56
CA TYR A 13 16.55 7.90 14.01
C TYR A 13 16.52 8.74 12.75
N ASP A 14 16.75 10.03 12.97
CA ASP A 14 17.27 11.02 12.04
C ASP A 14 18.70 10.61 11.72
N HIS A 15 19.00 10.10 10.52
CA HIS A 15 20.33 10.18 9.92
C HIS A 15 20.23 10.02 8.40
N GLU A 16 20.85 10.98 7.73
CA GLU A 16 21.05 11.10 6.29
C GLU A 16 21.54 9.80 5.65
N LEU A 17 20.84 9.31 4.63
CA LEU A 17 21.38 8.35 3.67
C LEU A 17 21.04 8.81 2.26
N VAL A 18 21.79 9.81 1.81
CA VAL A 18 21.98 10.06 0.38
C VAL A 18 22.87 8.94 -0.17
N THR A 19 22.48 8.43 -1.33
CA THR A 19 23.24 7.55 -2.25
C THR A 19 23.51 6.10 -1.80
N GLU A 20 22.78 5.13 -2.39
CA GLU A 20 23.39 3.90 -2.96
C GLU A 20 22.46 2.93 -3.73
N ASN A 21 21.16 3.19 -3.95
CA ASN A 21 20.23 2.14 -4.41
C ASN A 21 19.80 2.13 -5.90
N TYR A 22 20.69 2.46 -6.84
CA TYR A 22 20.34 2.33 -8.26
C TYR A 22 20.24 0.85 -8.73
N TYR A 23 21.01 -0.07 -8.13
CA TYR A 23 20.96 -1.52 -8.42
C TYR A 23 19.93 -2.30 -7.58
N ALA A 24 19.42 -1.73 -6.49
CA ALA A 24 18.37 -2.39 -5.70
C ALA A 24 16.98 -2.24 -6.33
N GLN A 25 16.77 -1.21 -7.16
CA GLN A 25 15.47 -1.00 -7.82
C GLN A 25 15.10 -2.16 -8.76
N GLU A 26 16.06 -2.77 -9.46
CA GLU A 26 15.79 -3.93 -10.33
C GLU A 26 15.48 -5.20 -9.52
N LEU A 27 16.19 -5.42 -8.40
CA LEU A 27 15.94 -6.58 -7.52
C LEU A 27 14.61 -6.45 -6.76
N ASP A 28 14.20 -5.23 -6.44
CA ASP A 28 12.91 -4.91 -5.82
C ASP A 28 11.77 -5.05 -6.84
N PHE A 29 12.02 -4.67 -8.10
CA PHE A 29 11.03 -4.80 -9.18
C PHE A 29 10.60 -6.25 -9.41
N GLN A 30 11.56 -7.18 -9.51
CA GLN A 30 11.23 -8.60 -9.65
C GLN A 30 10.46 -9.12 -8.43
N LYS A 31 10.86 -8.74 -7.21
CA LYS A 31 10.11 -9.10 -5.99
C LYS A 31 8.69 -8.55 -5.96
N ASN A 32 8.50 -7.32 -6.44
CA ASN A 32 7.18 -6.71 -6.52
C ASN A 32 6.29 -7.46 -7.53
N ILE A 33 6.84 -7.86 -8.68
CA ILE A 33 6.12 -8.71 -9.66
C ILE A 33 5.75 -10.06 -9.04
N ASP A 34 6.70 -10.74 -8.39
CA ASP A 34 6.44 -12.04 -7.76
C ASP A 34 5.39 -11.92 -6.63
N ALA A 35 5.44 -10.85 -5.83
CA ALA A 35 4.48 -10.60 -4.76
C ALA A 35 3.09 -10.25 -5.31
N GLU A 36 2.99 -9.42 -6.34
CA GLU A 36 1.73 -9.10 -7.01
C GLU A 36 1.11 -10.36 -7.62
N LYS A 37 1.93 -11.19 -8.27
CA LYS A 37 1.47 -12.47 -8.84
C LYS A 37 0.99 -13.42 -7.75
N ALA A 38 1.74 -13.59 -6.66
CA ALA A 38 1.33 -14.41 -5.52
C ALA A 38 0.03 -13.89 -4.88
N THR A 39 -0.15 -12.57 -4.86
CA THR A 39 -1.38 -11.92 -4.39
C THR A 39 -2.56 -12.24 -5.29
N LEU A 40 -2.37 -12.15 -6.60
CA LEU A 40 -3.38 -12.51 -7.60
C LEU A 40 -3.75 -14.00 -7.52
N GLU A 41 -2.77 -14.89 -7.44
CA GLU A 41 -2.96 -16.34 -7.31
C GLU A 41 -3.67 -16.73 -6.01
N ALA A 42 -3.44 -15.96 -4.94
CA ALA A 42 -4.13 -16.15 -3.65
C ALA A 42 -5.51 -15.50 -3.59
N HIS A 43 -5.96 -14.78 -4.62
CA HIS A 43 -7.16 -13.94 -4.61
C HIS A 43 -7.15 -12.90 -3.48
N MET A 44 -5.96 -12.35 -3.20
CA MET A 44 -5.69 -11.39 -2.13
C MET A 44 -5.51 -9.96 -2.66
N GLN A 45 -5.97 -9.68 -3.89
CA GLN A 45 -5.86 -8.36 -4.47
C GLN A 45 -6.79 -7.38 -3.75
N VAL A 46 -6.31 -6.16 -3.54
CA VAL A 46 -7.12 -5.06 -2.99
C VAL A 46 -7.69 -4.25 -4.14
N ASP A 47 -9.01 -4.15 -4.18
CA ASP A 47 -9.72 -3.38 -5.19
C ASP A 47 -9.88 -1.92 -4.73
N LEU A 48 -9.84 -0.99 -5.68
CA LEU A 48 -10.01 0.43 -5.40
C LEU A 48 -11.33 0.92 -5.99
N SER A 49 -12.16 1.49 -5.13
CA SER A 49 -13.43 2.12 -5.48
C SER A 49 -13.34 3.61 -5.16
N TYR A 50 -13.43 4.47 -6.17
CA TYR A 50 -13.42 5.91 -6.00
C TYR A 50 -14.32 6.60 -7.02
N ARG A 51 -14.71 7.84 -6.70
CA ARG A 51 -15.42 8.74 -7.62
C ARG A 51 -14.64 10.04 -7.72
N GLU A 52 -14.33 10.45 -8.94
CA GLU A 52 -13.61 11.70 -9.20
C GLU A 52 -14.36 12.89 -8.58
N GLY A 53 -13.65 13.68 -7.77
CA GLY A 53 -14.19 14.84 -7.05
C GLY A 53 -15.18 14.53 -5.92
N ALA A 54 -15.38 13.27 -5.52
CA ALA A 54 -16.28 12.91 -4.43
C ALA A 54 -15.59 13.03 -3.07
N LYS A 55 -16.25 13.67 -2.10
CA LYS A 55 -15.71 13.89 -0.74
C LYS A 55 -15.63 12.64 0.14
N GLU A 56 -15.98 11.47 -0.41
CA GLU A 56 -15.91 10.18 0.29
C GLU A 56 -14.48 9.60 0.33
N GLY A 57 -13.58 10.10 -0.52
CA GLY A 57 -12.20 9.63 -0.62
C GLY A 57 -12.05 8.41 -1.53
N ILE A 58 -10.99 7.64 -1.31
CA ILE A 58 -10.72 6.38 -2.04
C ILE A 58 -10.98 5.22 -1.10
N ARG A 59 -11.92 4.35 -1.47
CA ARG A 59 -12.20 3.12 -0.74
C ARG A 59 -11.31 2.00 -1.29
N LEU A 60 -10.67 1.30 -0.38
CA LEU A 60 -9.86 0.10 -0.59
C LEU A 60 -10.65 -1.08 -0.07
N ASP A 61 -11.02 -2.00 -0.95
CA ASP A 61 -11.79 -3.19 -0.63
C ASP A 61 -10.85 -4.39 -0.61
N PHE A 62 -10.66 -4.93 0.60
CA PHE A 62 -9.86 -6.13 0.83
C PHE A 62 -10.72 -7.38 0.61
N PRO A 63 -10.11 -8.53 0.30
CA PRO A 63 -10.85 -9.76 0.11
C PRO A 63 -11.59 -10.20 1.38
N THR A 64 -12.77 -10.81 1.24
CA THR A 64 -13.63 -11.20 2.37
C THR A 64 -12.98 -12.22 3.33
N VAL A 65 -11.93 -12.92 2.89
CA VAL A 65 -11.16 -13.83 3.74
C VAL A 65 -10.48 -13.13 4.92
N VAL A 66 -10.25 -11.82 4.83
CA VAL A 66 -9.69 -11.03 5.94
C VAL A 66 -10.74 -10.53 6.93
N THR A 67 -12.03 -10.82 6.71
CA THR A 67 -13.11 -10.32 7.58
C THR A 67 -12.93 -10.84 9.01
N GLY A 68 -12.89 -9.91 9.98
CA GLY A 68 -12.76 -10.25 11.40
C GLY A 68 -11.38 -10.80 11.78
N LYS A 69 -10.39 -10.70 10.90
CA LYS A 69 -9.00 -11.08 11.18
C LYS A 69 -8.11 -9.84 11.25
N GLU A 70 -7.01 -9.99 11.97
CA GLU A 70 -5.98 -8.95 12.04
C GLU A 70 -5.21 -8.92 10.73
N VAL A 71 -5.22 -7.75 10.08
CA VAL A 71 -4.41 -7.46 8.90
C VAL A 71 -3.48 -6.32 9.29
N ILE A 72 -2.18 -6.56 9.18
CA ILE A 72 -1.16 -5.55 9.49
C ILE A 72 -0.48 -5.18 8.18
N GLY A 73 -0.45 -3.90 7.87
CA GLY A 73 0.16 -3.43 6.65
C GLY A 73 0.24 -1.92 6.59
N VAL A 74 0.54 -1.42 5.40
CA VAL A 74 0.68 -0.01 5.09
C VAL A 74 0.23 0.24 3.66
N ILE A 75 -0.45 1.37 3.49
CA ILE A 75 -0.84 1.90 2.20
C ILE A 75 0.04 3.11 1.93
N PHE A 76 0.71 3.12 0.80
CA PHE A 76 1.50 4.23 0.31
C PHE A 76 0.74 4.90 -0.82
N CYS A 77 0.54 6.21 -0.69
CA CYS A 77 -0.06 7.03 -1.72
C CYS A 77 1.01 7.99 -2.23
N TYR A 78 1.36 7.83 -3.51
CA TYR A 78 2.36 8.63 -4.19
C TYR A 78 1.69 9.50 -5.25
N ARG A 79 2.11 10.75 -5.34
CA ARG A 79 1.65 11.69 -6.36
C ARG A 79 2.78 11.98 -7.34
N PRO A 80 2.70 11.49 -8.59
CA PRO A 80 3.75 11.74 -9.60
C PRO A 80 4.01 13.23 -9.87
N SER A 81 3.01 14.09 -9.66
CA SER A 81 3.12 15.53 -9.91
C SER A 81 3.78 16.32 -8.76
N ASP A 82 3.70 15.83 -7.52
CA ASP A 82 4.26 16.52 -6.36
C ASP A 82 4.46 15.54 -5.19
N SER A 83 5.70 15.12 -4.98
CA SER A 83 6.07 14.17 -3.92
C SER A 83 5.91 14.72 -2.50
N LYS A 84 5.72 16.04 -2.32
CA LYS A 84 5.46 16.63 -0.99
C LYS A 84 4.09 16.25 -0.44
N LEU A 85 3.21 15.77 -1.31
CA LEU A 85 1.87 15.30 -0.96
C LEU A 85 1.83 13.78 -0.77
N ASP A 86 2.96 13.09 -0.87
CA ASP A 86 3.05 11.66 -0.62
C ASP A 86 2.77 11.37 0.87
N PHE A 87 1.98 10.34 1.14
CA PHE A 87 1.66 9.95 2.51
C PHE A 87 1.52 8.44 2.64
N THR A 88 1.63 7.98 3.88
CA THR A 88 1.47 6.56 4.23
C THR A 88 0.42 6.41 5.32
N LEU A 89 -0.38 5.36 5.19
CA LEU A 89 -1.44 5.03 6.14
C LEU A 89 -1.24 3.60 6.64
N PRO A 90 -1.05 3.38 7.95
CA PRO A 90 -0.97 2.04 8.49
C PRO A 90 -2.36 1.38 8.43
N ILE A 91 -2.40 0.11 8.03
CA ILE A 91 -3.59 -0.73 8.14
C ILE A 91 -3.60 -1.27 9.57
N THR A 92 -4.41 -0.66 10.42
CA THR A 92 -4.59 -1.09 11.82
C THR A 92 -5.92 -1.80 12.05
N THR A 93 -6.97 -1.37 11.35
CA THR A 93 -8.34 -1.88 11.49
C THR A 93 -9.08 -1.73 10.17
N LEU A 94 -9.74 -2.80 9.73
CA LEU A 94 -10.61 -2.79 8.55
C LEU A 94 -12.07 -2.75 8.99
N ASP A 95 -12.87 -1.89 8.36
CA ASP A 95 -14.31 -1.83 8.57
C ASP A 95 -14.99 -2.74 7.53
N GLY A 96 -15.37 -3.95 7.95
CA GLY A 96 -16.02 -4.91 7.05
C GLY A 96 -15.19 -5.30 5.82
N CYS A 97 -13.87 -5.46 5.99
CA CYS A 97 -12.87 -5.63 4.92
C CYS A 97 -12.59 -4.39 4.06
N SER A 98 -13.06 -3.21 4.42
CA SER A 98 -12.75 -2.00 3.67
C SER A 98 -11.94 -1.02 4.52
N LEU A 99 -11.11 -0.22 3.85
CA LEU A 99 -10.47 0.96 4.41
C LEU A 99 -10.74 2.15 3.50
N VAL A 100 -11.00 3.33 4.07
CA VAL A 100 -11.20 4.55 3.30
C VAL A 100 -10.02 5.48 3.53
N ILE A 101 -9.37 5.87 2.45
CA ILE A 101 -8.43 6.99 2.43
C ILE A 101 -9.27 8.27 2.40
N PRO A 102 -9.23 9.10 3.44
CA PRO A 102 -10.09 10.28 3.52
C PRO A 102 -9.72 11.35 2.48
N ASP A 103 -10.72 12.10 2.01
CA ASP A 103 -10.57 13.13 0.96
C ASP A 103 -9.59 14.24 1.35
N ASN A 104 -9.50 14.55 2.65
CA ASN A 104 -8.64 15.62 3.15
C ASN A 104 -7.14 15.41 2.83
N LEU A 105 -6.72 14.15 2.69
CA LEU A 105 -5.37 13.77 2.27
C LEU A 105 -5.22 13.76 0.75
N LEU A 106 -6.33 13.60 0.01
CA LEU A 106 -6.34 13.45 -1.43
C LEU A 106 -6.62 14.80 -2.11
N LYS A 107 -5.66 15.24 -2.91
CA LYS A 107 -5.83 16.37 -3.82
C LYS A 107 -6.25 15.88 -5.19
N ALA A 108 -7.02 16.69 -5.91
CA ALA A 108 -7.44 16.38 -7.26
C ALA A 108 -6.23 16.09 -8.17
N GLY A 109 -6.30 15.00 -8.92
CA GLY A 109 -5.30 14.58 -9.89
C GLY A 109 -4.89 13.10 -9.77
N ARG A 110 -3.79 12.76 -10.43
CA ARG A 110 -3.27 11.40 -10.51
C ARG A 110 -2.54 10.98 -9.24
N TRP A 111 -2.89 9.81 -8.73
CA TRP A 111 -2.25 9.09 -7.65
C TRP A 111 -1.80 7.70 -8.11
N ASN A 112 -0.72 7.22 -7.50
CA ASN A 112 -0.28 5.85 -7.54
C ASN A 112 -0.39 5.31 -6.11
N ILE A 113 -1.12 4.21 -5.94
CA ILE A 113 -1.40 3.62 -4.63
C ILE A 113 -0.74 2.25 -4.57
N ARG A 114 0.04 2.02 -3.52
CA ARG A 114 0.70 0.75 -3.22
C ARG A 114 0.18 0.26 -1.88
N VAL A 115 -0.40 -0.93 -1.86
CA VAL A 115 -0.94 -1.56 -0.66
C VAL A 115 -0.09 -2.77 -0.33
N GLU A 116 0.56 -2.74 0.83
CA GLU A 116 1.40 -3.83 1.32
C GLU A 116 0.85 -4.30 2.65
N TYR A 117 0.51 -5.58 2.75
CA TYR A 117 -0.03 -6.11 3.99
C TYR A 117 0.36 -7.57 4.20
N ALA A 118 0.45 -7.94 5.46
CA ALA A 118 0.71 -9.28 5.92
C ALA A 118 -0.58 -9.91 6.44
N PHE A 119 -0.84 -11.14 6.02
CA PHE A 119 -2.00 -11.92 6.43
C PHE A 119 -1.63 -13.40 6.51
N GLU A 120 -1.92 -14.04 7.64
CA GLU A 120 -1.61 -15.47 7.91
C GLU A 120 -0.15 -15.87 7.61
N GLY A 121 0.80 -14.98 7.90
CA GLY A 121 2.24 -15.21 7.69
C GLY A 121 2.71 -15.08 6.25
N LYS A 122 1.85 -14.60 5.34
CA LYS A 122 2.18 -14.28 3.95
C LYS A 122 2.08 -12.78 3.72
N ASN A 123 2.92 -12.25 2.85
CA ASN A 123 2.88 -10.86 2.43
C ASN A 123 2.18 -10.75 1.09
N TYR A 124 1.36 -9.72 0.97
CA TYR A 124 0.57 -9.40 -0.21
C TYR A 124 0.86 -7.98 -0.65
N LEU A 125 0.88 -7.79 -1.95
CA LEU A 125 1.17 -6.51 -2.60
C LEU A 125 0.09 -6.26 -3.66
N SER A 126 -0.50 -5.07 -3.62
CA SER A 126 -1.38 -4.59 -4.68
C SER A 126 -0.91 -3.20 -5.13
N LEU A 127 -0.64 -3.08 -6.42
CA LEU A 127 -0.26 -1.82 -7.05
C LEU A 127 -1.44 -1.29 -7.87
N SER A 128 -1.72 0.00 -7.72
CA SER A 128 -2.77 0.70 -8.44
C SER A 128 -2.23 2.01 -8.98
N ASP A 129 -1.80 1.98 -10.22
CA ASP A 129 -1.33 3.15 -10.94
C ASP A 129 -2.47 3.92 -11.60
N LYS A 130 -2.27 5.22 -11.78
CA LYS A 130 -3.18 6.10 -12.57
C LYS A 130 -4.58 6.24 -11.96
N VAL A 131 -4.68 6.25 -10.64
CA VAL A 131 -5.92 6.57 -9.92
C VAL A 131 -6.16 8.07 -10.05
N ASN A 132 -7.25 8.48 -10.72
CA ASN A 132 -7.57 9.91 -10.90
C ASN A 132 -8.67 10.31 -9.92
N TYR A 133 -8.30 11.05 -8.89
CA TYR A 133 -9.21 11.51 -7.86
C TYR A 133 -9.65 12.96 -8.09
#